data_AF-A0A401QD05-F1
#
_entry.id   AF-A0A401QD05-F1
#
_cell.length_a   1.000
_cell.length_b   1.000
_cell.length_c   1.000
_cell.angle_alpha   90.00
_cell.angle_beta   90.00
_cell.angle_gamma   90.00
#
_symmetry.space_group_name_H-M   'P 1'
#
loop_
_entity.id
_entity.type
_entity.pdbx_description
1 polymer ?
#
loop_
_entity_poly.entity_id
_entity_poly.type
_entity_poly.pdbx_seq_one_letter_code
_entity_poly.pdbx_strand_id
1 'polypeptide(L)' 'FEVTADVRVTETNYNEYAFILYNNIKGMNQTKSVAMYGRTRKLRNETNEKFKQFSMKHGIPEDLVIFLPER' A
#
# COMPACT_ATOMS: atom_id res chain seq x y z
N PHE A 1 -21.81 11.28 9.61
CA PHE A 1 -21.35 10.12 8.83
C PHE A 1 -20.15 9.55 9.53
N GLU A 2 -20.26 8.33 10.06
CA GLU A 2 -19.15 7.63 10.68
C GLU A 2 -18.11 7.29 9.60
N VAL A 3 -16.83 7.43 9.96
CA VAL A 3 -15.70 7.04 9.11
C VAL A 3 -15.01 5.90 9.82
N THR A 4 -14.97 4.73 9.19
CA THR A 4 -14.29 3.55 9.73
C THR A 4 -13.10 3.23 8.84
N ALA A 5 -11.92 3.10 9.45
CA ALA A 5 -10.71 2.68 8.76
C ALA A 5 -10.26 1.32 9.32
N ASP A 6 -10.29 0.29 8.50
CA ASP A 6 -9.63 -0.99 8.77
C ASP A 6 -8.23 -0.93 8.16
N VAL A 7 -7.21 -1.07 9.01
CA VAL A 7 -5.79 -0.97 8.62
C VAL A 7 -5.09 -2.24 9.01
N ARG A 8 -4.47 -2.91 8.05
CA ARG A 8 -3.78 -4.19 8.26
C ARG A 8 -2.39 -4.16 7.67
N VAL A 9 -1.41 -4.59 8.47
CA VAL A 9 -0.09 -4.95 7.96
C VAL A 9 -0.20 -6.34 7.36
N THR A 10 -0.09 -6.43 6.04
CA THR A 10 -0.32 -7.69 5.31
C THR A 10 0.98 -8.45 5.05
N GLU A 11 2.07 -7.72 4.85
CA GLU A 11 3.39 -8.29 4.61
C GLU A 11 4.45 -7.35 5.17
N THR A 12 5.48 -7.89 5.80
CA THR A 12 6.58 -7.07 6.30
C THR A 12 7.85 -7.91 6.42
N ASN A 13 8.96 -7.36 5.94
CA ASN A 13 10.28 -7.71 6.43
C ASN A 13 10.69 -6.52 7.28
N TYR A 14 10.57 -6.65 8.60
CA TYR A 14 10.76 -5.55 9.57
C TYR A 14 12.03 -4.71 9.36
N ASN A 15 13.05 -5.29 8.72
CA ASN A 15 14.33 -4.67 8.41
C ASN A 15 14.30 -3.76 7.16
N GLU A 16 13.38 -4.00 6.23
CA GLU A 16 13.39 -3.36 4.90
C GLU A 16 12.08 -2.67 4.54
N TYR A 17 10.93 -3.36 4.68
CA TYR A 17 9.65 -2.84 4.22
C TYR A 17 8.44 -3.42 4.97
N ALA A 18 7.32 -2.70 4.90
CA ALA A 18 6.00 -3.19 5.26
C ALA A 18 4.95 -2.75 4.22
N PHE A 19 4.06 -3.66 3.86
CA PHE A 19 2.85 -3.40 3.08
C PHE A 19 1.67 -3.26 4.02
N ILE A 20 0.91 -2.18 3.81
CA ILE A 20 -0.28 -1.85 4.60
C ILE A 20 -1.47 -1.76 3.66
N LEU A 21 -2.52 -2.50 3.99
CA LEU A 21 -3.82 -2.39 3.36
C LEU A 21 -4.71 -1.49 4.20
N TYR A 22 -5.26 -0.46 3.56
CA TYR A 22 -6.27 0.43 4.11
C TYR A 22 -7.60 0.15 3.44
N ASN A 23 -8.62 -0.08 4.25
CA ASN A 23 -9.99 -0.18 3.82
C ASN A 23 -10.83 0.86 4.57
N ASN A 24 -11.10 1.97 3.90
CA ASN A 24 -11.81 3.11 4.46
C ASN A 24 -13.27 3.08 4.02
N ILE A 25 -14.19 3.19 4.97
CA ILE A 25 -15.64 3.25 4.72
C ILE A 25 -16.14 4.62 5.21
N LYS A 26 -16.79 5.36 4.32
CA LYS A 26 -17.40 6.67 4.61
C LYS A 26 -18.82 6.69 4.04
N GLY A 27 -19.81 6.43 4.88
CA GLY A 27 -21.19 6.25 4.43
C GLY A 27 -21.31 5.05 3.48
N MET A 28 -21.83 5.25 2.27
CA MET A 28 -21.90 4.22 1.23
C MET A 28 -20.62 4.08 0.40
N ASN A 29 -19.63 4.97 0.60
CA ASN A 29 -18.40 4.94 -0.17
C ASN A 29 -17.36 4.07 0.53
N GLN A 30 -16.82 3.08 -0.18
CA GLN A 30 -15.68 2.29 0.27
C GLN A 30 -14.47 2.64 -0.60
N THR A 31 -13.35 2.95 0.04
CA THR A 31 -12.07 3.22 -0.64
C THR A 31 -11.02 2.25 -0.12
N LYS A 32 -10.39 1.53 -1.04
CA LYS A 32 -9.26 0.66 -0.74
C LYS A 32 -7.98 1.34 -1.18
N SER A 33 -6.97 1.32 -0.33
CA SER A 33 -5.64 1.86 -0.63
C SER A 33 -4.58 0.92 -0.09
N VAL A 34 -3.44 0.90 -0.76
CA VAL A 34 -2.30 0.09 -0.38
C VAL A 34 -1.10 1.01 -0.27
N ALA A 35 -0.34 0.90 0.81
CA ALA A 35 0.87 1.67 1.03
C ALA A 35 2.06 0.75 1.30
N MET A 36 3.23 1.17 0.84
CA MET A 36 4.50 0.54 1.17
C MET A 36 5.33 1.52 1.98
N TYR A 37 5.77 1.07 3.15
CA TYR A 37 6.69 1.80 4.00
C TYR A 37 8.05 1.13 3.94
N GLY A 38 9.06 1.85 3.45
CA GLY A 38 10.45 1.41 3.51
C GLY A 38 11.16 1.89 4.79
N ARG A 39 12.12 1.11 5.28
CA ARG A 39 13.06 1.55 6.33
C ARG A 39 14.11 2.53 5.81
N THR A 40 14.37 2.47 4.50
CA THR A 40 15.21 3.41 3.76
C THR A 40 14.39 4.02 2.62
N ARG A 41 14.89 5.13 2.05
CA ARG A 41 14.27 5.73 0.85
C ARG A 41 14.49 4.90 -0.42
N LYS A 42 15.60 4.15 -0.46
CA LYS A 42 16.00 3.29 -1.56
C LYS A 42 15.49 1.87 -1.34
N LEU A 43 14.35 1.58 -1.93
CA LEU A 43 13.82 0.22 -1.99
C LEU A 43 14.40 -0.51 -3.22
N ARG A 44 14.64 -1.81 -3.08
CA ARG A 44 15.15 -2.64 -4.16
C ARG A 44 14.08 -2.77 -5.25
N ASN A 45 14.49 -2.90 -6.51
CA ASN A 45 13.57 -3.10 -7.64
C ASN A 45 12.61 -4.28 -7.41
N GLU A 46 13.11 -5.37 -6.82
CA GLU A 46 12.30 -6.53 -6.45
C GLU A 46 11.15 -6.18 -5.49
N THR A 47 11.39 -5.31 -4.50
CA THR A 47 10.35 -4.86 -3.56
C THR A 47 9.30 -4.00 -4.26
N ASN A 48 9.72 -3.15 -5.21
CA ASN A 48 8.83 -2.32 -6.00
C ASN A 48 7.94 -3.16 -6.93
N GLU A 49 8.50 -4.17 -7.59
CA GLU A 49 7.74 -5.12 -8.41
C GLU A 49 6.76 -5.92 -7.55
N LYS A 50 7.19 -6.40 -6.38
CA LYS A 50 6.32 -7.09 -5.44
C LYS A 50 5.16 -6.20 -4.98
N PHE A 51 5.42 -4.92 -4.73
CA PHE A 51 4.39 -3.94 -4.37
C PHE A 51 3.36 -3.73 -5.48
N LYS A 52 3.79 -3.66 -6.75
CA LYS A 52 2.88 -3.58 -7.90
C LYS A 52 1.97 -4.81 -7.97
N GLN A 53 2.56 -6.01 -7.89
CA GLN A 53 1.80 -7.26 -7.92
C GLN A 53 0.81 -7.36 -6.75
N PHE A 54 1.24 -6.95 -5.56
CA PHE A 54 0.39 -6.89 -4.38
C PHE A 54 -0.79 -5.91 -4.59
N SER A 55 -0.53 -4.71 -5.11
CA SER A 55 -1.57 -3.71 -5.39
C SER A 55 -2.60 -4.23 -6.39
N MET A 56 -2.16 -4.83 -7.50
CA MET A 56 -3.04 -5.43 -8.51
C MET A 56 -3.90 -6.57 -7.95
N LYS A 57 -3.32 -7.45 -7.12
CA LYS A 57 -4.06 -8.52 -6.42
C LYS A 57 -5.19 -7.96 -5.53
N HIS A 58 -5.01 -6.76 -4.99
CA HIS A 58 -6.02 -6.09 -4.17
C HIS A 58 -7.03 -5.24 -4.96
N GLY A 59 -6.94 -5.23 -6.29
CA GLY A 59 -7.85 -4.52 -7.18
C GLY A 59 -7.44 -3.07 -7.44
N ILE A 60 -6.18 -2.72 -7.19
CA ILE A 60 -5.62 -1.41 -7.53
C ILE A 60 -4.89 -1.57 -8.87
N PRO A 61 -5.38 -0.94 -9.95
CA PRO A 61 -4.71 -0.91 -11.25
C PRO A 61 -3.27 -0.38 -11.15
N GLU A 62 -2.38 -0.91 -12.00
CA GLU A 62 -0.95 -0.54 -11.98
C GLU A 62 -0.71 0.95 -12.24
N ASP A 63 -1.53 1.59 -13.08
CA ASP A 63 -1.46 3.02 -13.39
C ASP A 63 -1.80 3.93 -12.18
N LEU A 64 -2.45 3.37 -11.16
CA LEU A 64 -2.69 4.06 -9.89
C LEU A 64 -1.59 3.79 -8.84
N VAL A 65 -0.59 2.97 -9.17
CA VAL A 65 0.55 2.69 -8.29
C VAL A 65 1.62 3.76 -8.49
N ILE A 66 1.76 4.63 -7.48
CA ILE A 66 2.66 5.78 -7.52
C ILE A 66 3.84 5.53 -6.56
N PHE A 67 5.07 5.72 -7.07
CA PHE A 67 6.28 5.75 -6.24
C PHE A 67 6.64 7.19 -5.91
N LEU A 68 6.88 7.47 -4.62
CA LEU A 68 7.23 8.80 -4.16
C LEU A 68 8.67 9.14 -4.57
N PRO A 69 8.95 10.39 -5.02
CA PRO A 69 10.29 10.79 -5.42
C PRO A 69 11.25 10.84 -4.22
N GLU A 70 12.54 10.60 -4.48
CA GLU A 70 13.61 10.88 -3.52
C GLU A 70 13.76 12.40 -3.38
N ARG A 71 13.56 12.94 -2.16
CA ARG A 71 13.97 14.31 -1.84
C ARG A 71 15.42 14.35 -1.39
#